data_AF-A0A2V8N6T1-F1
#
_entry.id   AF-A0A2V8N6T1-F1
#
_cell.length_a   1.000
_cell.length_b   1.000
_cell.length_c   1.000
_cell.angle_alpha   90.00
_cell.angle_beta   90.00
_cell.angle_gamma   90.00
#
_symmetry.space_group_name_H-M   'P 1'
#
loop_
_entity.id
_entity.type
_entity.pdbx_description
1 polymer ?
#
loop_
_entity_poly.entity_id
_entity_poly.type
_entity_poly.pdbx_seq_one_letter_code
_entity_poly.pdbx_strand_id
1 'polypeptide(L)'
;MNLKTLRVVRLLTSLILLMISTGSVLTMQPAHTRPALPNPILFFTGQELFTSGGKQFVRYNFAVDNASSYPDELFAAAPELPPCGKNTKASRTWVDLYDQSGKRLYGFCALEKSKDLSKIWFTLEQGVIPPSFVYIEMNDRKTNTKYKSNLAETTL
;
A
#
# COMPACT_ATOMS: atom_id res chain seq x y z
N MET A 1 -69.67 46.30 52.23
CA MET A 1 -69.67 45.30 53.31
C MET A 1 -68.31 44.62 53.33
N ASN A 2 -67.58 44.85 54.41
CA ASN A 2 -66.33 44.22 54.90
C ASN A 2 -64.97 44.32 54.16
N LEU A 3 -63.99 44.55 55.04
CA LEU A 3 -62.58 44.90 54.93
C LEU A 3 -61.71 43.67 55.26
N LYS A 4 -60.41 43.70 54.89
CA LYS A 4 -59.21 42.96 55.38
C LYS A 4 -58.45 42.28 54.22
N THR A 5 -57.13 42.28 54.03
CA THR A 5 -55.97 42.79 54.78
C THR A 5 -54.72 42.77 53.87
N LEU A 6 -53.74 43.61 54.21
CA LEU A 6 -52.34 43.68 53.75
C LEU A 6 -51.57 42.34 53.67
N ARG A 7 -50.64 42.19 52.71
CA ARG A 7 -49.18 42.09 52.97
C ARG A 7 -48.33 42.02 51.69
N VAL A 8 -47.24 42.78 51.74
CA VAL A 8 -46.15 42.93 50.77
C VAL A 8 -45.25 41.70 50.76
N VAL A 9 -44.89 41.17 49.59
CA VAL A 9 -43.58 40.52 49.36
C VAL A 9 -43.11 40.88 47.95
N ARG A 10 -42.03 41.65 47.87
CA ARG A 10 -41.25 41.84 46.65
C ARG A 10 -40.45 40.57 46.40
N LEU A 11 -40.38 40.08 45.16
CA LEU A 11 -39.16 39.41 44.68
C LEU A 11 -39.02 39.63 43.17
N LEU A 12 -37.90 40.26 42.79
CA LEU A 12 -37.45 40.41 41.42
C LEU A 12 -37.20 39.03 40.81
N THR A 13 -37.43 38.87 39.50
CA THR A 13 -36.46 38.23 38.59
C THR A 13 -36.90 38.39 37.12
N SER A 14 -36.05 39.08 36.38
CA SER A 14 -35.93 39.07 34.92
C SER A 14 -35.60 37.64 34.44
N LEU A 15 -36.04 37.21 33.25
CA LEU A 15 -35.13 36.75 32.17
C LEU A 15 -35.88 36.28 30.90
N ILE A 16 -35.61 37.03 29.84
CA ILE A 16 -35.64 36.74 28.40
C ILE A 16 -35.79 35.25 28.02
N LEU A 17 -36.86 34.95 27.25
CA LEU A 17 -37.05 33.66 26.57
C LEU A 17 -36.21 33.65 25.26
N LEU A 18 -35.09 32.92 25.28
CA LEU A 18 -34.16 32.78 24.16
C LEU A 18 -34.70 31.73 23.16
N MET A 19 -34.96 32.15 21.92
CA MET A 19 -35.26 31.27 20.80
C MET A 19 -33.99 30.51 20.39
N ILE A 20 -33.89 29.23 20.74
CA ILE A 20 -32.77 28.37 20.32
C ILE A 20 -33.15 27.69 19.00
N SER A 21 -32.69 28.27 17.88
CA SER A 21 -32.67 27.59 16.59
C SER A 21 -31.62 26.48 16.62
N THR A 22 -32.06 25.22 16.56
CA THR A 22 -31.18 24.06 16.42
C THR A 22 -30.58 24.03 15.02
N GLY A 23 -29.45 24.70 14.82
CA GLY A 23 -28.62 24.52 13.64
C GLY A 23 -27.91 23.17 13.70
N SER A 24 -28.24 22.26 12.80
CA SER A 24 -27.44 21.05 12.57
C SER A 24 -26.07 21.47 12.03
N VAL A 25 -25.06 21.45 12.90
CA VAL A 25 -23.66 21.65 12.49
C VAL A 25 -23.22 20.38 11.78
N LEU A 26 -23.15 20.41 10.44
CA LEU A 26 -22.44 19.40 9.67
C LEU A 26 -20.95 19.55 9.97
N THR A 27 -20.42 18.78 10.91
CA THR A 27 -18.98 18.67 11.11
C THR A 27 -18.39 17.95 9.90
N MET A 28 -17.72 18.66 9.01
CA MET A 28 -16.85 18.04 8.02
C MET A 28 -15.70 17.36 8.78
N GLN A 29 -15.79 16.03 8.89
CA GLN A 29 -14.72 15.23 9.46
C GLN A 29 -13.51 15.30 8.50
N PRO A 30 -12.30 15.64 8.99
CA PRO A 30 -11.12 15.64 8.14
C PRO A 30 -10.96 14.26 7.51
N ALA A 31 -10.86 14.21 6.19
CA ALA A 31 -10.48 13.00 5.49
C ALA A 31 -9.17 12.50 6.10
N HIS A 32 -9.18 11.32 6.71
CA HIS A 32 -7.95 10.69 7.18
C HIS A 32 -7.08 10.41 5.96
N THR A 33 -6.11 11.28 5.69
CA THR A 33 -5.06 11.03 4.72
C THR A 33 -4.26 9.83 5.22
N ARG A 34 -4.41 8.68 4.55
CA ARG A 34 -3.54 7.54 4.79
C ARG A 34 -2.09 8.01 4.60
N PRO A 35 -1.18 7.72 5.55
CA PRO A 35 0.24 8.03 5.38
C PRO A 35 0.73 7.47 4.05
N ALA A 36 1.58 8.24 3.34
CA ALA A 36 2.22 7.75 2.13
C ALA A 36 3.06 6.51 2.47
N LEU A 37 2.91 5.44 1.67
CA LEU A 37 3.69 4.22 1.85
C LEU A 37 5.15 4.48 1.47
N PRO A 38 6.12 3.87 2.18
CA PRO A 38 7.53 4.06 1.88
C PRO A 38 7.92 3.40 0.55
N ASN A 39 9.06 3.82 -0.01
CA ASN A 39 9.68 3.09 -1.11
C ASN A 39 10.25 1.75 -0.61
N PRO A 40 10.29 0.69 -1.44
CA PRO A 40 10.74 -0.63 -1.02
C PRO A 40 12.26 -0.61 -0.78
N ILE A 41 12.71 -1.34 0.23
CA ILE A 41 14.14 -1.55 0.49
C ILE A 41 14.49 -2.95 0.01
N LEU A 42 15.01 -3.04 -1.22
CA LEU A 42 15.35 -4.30 -1.86
C LEU A 42 16.74 -4.76 -1.42
N PHE A 43 16.88 -6.04 -1.12
CA PHE A 43 18.17 -6.67 -0.83
C PHE A 43 18.23 -8.09 -1.40
N PHE A 44 19.45 -8.52 -1.73
CA PHE A 44 19.73 -9.85 -2.26
C PHE A 44 19.75 -10.89 -1.14
N THR A 45 19.11 -12.04 -1.37
CA THR A 45 19.02 -13.12 -0.39
C THR A 45 19.80 -14.36 -0.79
N GLY A 46 20.31 -14.42 -2.02
CA GLY A 46 21.16 -15.50 -2.49
C GLY A 46 20.76 -16.00 -3.87
N GLN A 47 21.52 -16.98 -4.36
CA GLN A 47 21.30 -17.60 -5.65
C GLN A 47 21.26 -19.12 -5.57
N GLU A 48 20.51 -19.75 -6.47
CA GLU A 48 20.43 -21.21 -6.58
C GLU A 48 20.48 -21.67 -8.03
N LEU A 49 21.18 -22.77 -8.28
CA LEU A 49 21.22 -23.43 -9.57
C LEU A 49 20.04 -24.40 -9.68
N PHE A 50 19.34 -24.41 -10.81
CA PHE A 50 18.28 -25.36 -11.08
C PHE A 50 18.19 -25.73 -12.55
N THR A 51 17.56 -26.88 -12.84
CA THR A 51 17.35 -27.37 -14.20
C THR A 51 15.88 -27.23 -14.57
N SER A 52 15.62 -26.69 -15.76
CA SER A 52 14.27 -26.61 -16.34
C SER A 52 14.35 -26.84 -17.85
N GLY A 53 13.49 -27.69 -18.40
CA GLY A 53 13.47 -27.97 -19.84
C GLY A 53 14.81 -28.45 -20.41
N GLY A 54 15.61 -29.19 -19.63
CA GLY A 54 16.93 -29.68 -20.05
C GLY A 54 18.06 -28.65 -20.05
N LYS A 55 17.79 -27.41 -19.62
CA LYS A 55 18.79 -26.34 -19.45
C LYS A 55 19.04 -26.03 -17.99
N GLN A 56 20.26 -25.58 -17.67
CA GLN A 56 20.63 -25.09 -16.34
C GLN A 56 20.45 -23.56 -16.25
N PHE A 57 19.91 -23.11 -15.13
CA PHE A 57 19.64 -21.70 -14.84
C PHE A 57 20.14 -21.36 -13.44
N VAL A 58 20.47 -20.08 -13.25
CA VAL A 58 20.72 -19.49 -11.93
C VAL A 58 19.53 -18.60 -11.59
N ARG A 59 18.89 -18.86 -10.44
CA ARG A 59 17.88 -17.96 -9.85
C ARG A 59 18.55 -17.03 -8.87
N TYR A 60 18.31 -15.74 -9.01
CA TYR A 60 18.77 -14.69 -8.11
C TYR A 60 17.59 -14.23 -7.27
N ASN A 61 17.65 -14.47 -5.97
CA ASN A 61 16.55 -14.23 -5.04
C ASN A 61 16.75 -12.91 -4.30
N PHE A 62 15.63 -12.22 -4.07
CA PHE A 62 15.59 -10.93 -3.39
C PHE A 62 14.43 -10.91 -2.40
N ALA A 63 14.55 -10.01 -1.44
CA ALA A 63 13.49 -9.66 -0.51
C ALA A 63 13.38 -8.15 -0.33
N VAL A 64 12.21 -7.71 0.13
CA VAL A 64 11.96 -6.32 0.53
C VAL A 64 11.95 -6.25 2.05
N ASP A 65 12.89 -5.50 2.63
CA ASP A 65 13.09 -5.42 4.08
C ASP A 65 11.87 -4.79 4.79
N ASN A 66 11.39 -3.68 4.25
CA ASN A 66 10.21 -2.97 4.75
C ASN A 66 8.88 -3.52 4.18
N ALA A 67 8.81 -4.80 3.80
CA ALA A 67 7.61 -5.41 3.21
C ALA A 67 6.35 -5.27 4.10
N SER A 68 6.52 -5.29 5.43
CA SER A 68 5.42 -5.13 6.39
C SER A 68 4.77 -3.74 6.37
N SER A 69 5.38 -2.76 5.70
CA SER A 69 4.81 -1.43 5.53
C SER A 69 3.69 -1.41 4.48
N TYR A 70 3.58 -2.44 3.64
CA TYR A 70 2.56 -2.55 2.60
C TYR A 70 1.37 -3.35 3.12
N PRO A 71 0.13 -2.83 3.04
CA PRO A 71 -1.04 -3.62 3.41
C PRO A 71 -1.30 -4.72 2.39
N ASP A 72 -1.80 -5.88 2.83
CA ASP A 72 -2.12 -7.02 1.96
C ASP A 72 -3.17 -6.67 0.89
N GLU A 73 -4.01 -5.66 1.12
CA GLU A 73 -4.96 -5.11 0.14
C GLU A 73 -4.31 -4.59 -1.15
N LEU A 74 -3.02 -4.23 -1.11
CA LEU A 74 -2.27 -3.88 -2.33
C LEU A 74 -2.06 -5.10 -3.22
N PHE A 75 -2.12 -6.31 -2.67
CA PHE A 75 -1.83 -7.56 -3.37
C PHE A 75 -3.06 -8.46 -3.58
N ALA A 76 -4.22 -8.02 -3.09
CA ALA A 76 -5.48 -8.70 -3.32
C ALA A 76 -5.75 -8.87 -4.82
N ALA A 77 -6.42 -9.97 -5.18
CA ALA A 77 -6.88 -10.20 -6.55
C ALA A 77 -7.78 -9.06 -7.02
N ALA A 78 -7.52 -8.54 -8.21
CA ALA A 78 -8.25 -7.42 -8.81
C ALA A 78 -8.83 -7.82 -10.18
N PRO A 79 -9.91 -8.63 -10.22
CA PRO A 79 -10.52 -9.09 -11.47
C PRO A 79 -11.15 -7.97 -12.31
N GLU A 80 -11.32 -6.77 -11.74
CA GLU A 80 -11.77 -5.57 -12.44
C GLU A 80 -10.68 -4.89 -13.28
N LEU A 81 -9.41 -5.26 -13.07
CA LEU A 81 -8.27 -4.70 -13.79
C LEU A 81 -7.79 -5.66 -14.90
N PRO A 82 -7.08 -5.18 -15.94
CA PRO A 82 -6.62 -6.04 -17.03
C PRO A 82 -5.85 -7.28 -16.55
N PRO A 83 -6.03 -8.45 -17.17
CA PRO A 83 -5.42 -9.69 -16.71
C PRO A 83 -3.90 -9.70 -16.91
N CYS A 84 -3.21 -10.55 -16.15
CA CYS A 84 -1.80 -10.88 -16.40
C CYS A 84 -1.71 -12.15 -17.25
N GLY A 85 -1.60 -12.00 -18.57
CA GLY A 85 -1.71 -13.13 -19.49
C GLY A 85 -3.08 -13.81 -19.33
N LYS A 86 -3.07 -15.11 -18.95
CA LYS A 86 -4.30 -15.88 -18.68
C LYS A 86 -4.85 -15.72 -17.26
N ASN A 87 -4.12 -15.05 -16.35
CA ASN A 87 -4.57 -14.83 -14.98
C ASN A 87 -5.56 -13.65 -14.91
N THR A 88 -6.86 -13.98 -14.86
CA THR A 88 -7.96 -13.01 -14.70
C THR A 88 -8.15 -12.52 -13.26
N LYS A 89 -7.43 -13.11 -12.30
CA LYS A 89 -7.41 -12.71 -10.89
C LYS A 89 -6.01 -12.26 -10.48
N ALA A 90 -5.33 -11.55 -11.39
CA ALA A 90 -4.02 -10.99 -11.12
C ALA A 90 -4.08 -10.03 -9.91
N SER A 91 -2.95 -9.95 -9.21
CA SER A 91 -2.76 -9.05 -8.09
C SER A 91 -3.03 -7.60 -8.52
N ARG A 92 -3.63 -6.81 -7.63
CA ARG A 92 -3.79 -5.35 -7.81
C ARG A 92 -2.44 -4.68 -8.07
N THR A 93 -1.40 -5.07 -7.34
CA THR A 93 -0.04 -4.55 -7.50
C THR A 93 0.82 -5.52 -8.29
N TRP A 94 1.48 -5.02 -9.33
CA TRP A 94 2.51 -5.78 -10.04
C TRP A 94 3.88 -5.36 -9.55
N VAL A 95 4.82 -6.30 -9.54
CA VAL A 95 6.21 -6.06 -9.13
C VAL A 95 7.12 -6.45 -10.28
N ASP A 96 7.79 -5.47 -10.87
CA ASP A 96 8.72 -5.68 -11.97
C ASP A 96 10.16 -5.51 -11.49
N LEU A 97 11.04 -6.42 -11.87
CA LEU A 97 12.48 -6.36 -11.59
C LEU A 97 13.20 -5.82 -12.82
N TYR A 98 14.10 -4.88 -12.62
CA TYR A 98 14.90 -4.24 -13.66
C TYR A 98 16.38 -4.30 -13.32
N ASP A 99 17.25 -4.33 -14.34
CA ASP A 99 18.65 -4.01 -14.13
C ASP A 99 18.87 -2.50 -13.96
N GLN A 100 20.08 -2.11 -13.55
CA GLN A 100 20.48 -0.71 -13.36
C GLN A 100 20.30 0.20 -14.59
N SER A 101 20.23 -0.37 -15.80
CA SER A 101 20.01 0.39 -17.04
C SER A 101 18.52 0.63 -17.35
N GLY A 102 17.62 0.01 -16.57
CA GLY A 102 16.18 0.07 -16.77
C GLY A 102 15.64 -1.01 -17.71
N LYS A 103 16.43 -2.03 -18.06
CA LYS A 103 15.93 -3.19 -18.80
C LYS A 103 15.19 -4.12 -17.85
N ARG A 104 13.94 -4.44 -18.18
CA ARG A 104 13.11 -5.37 -17.40
C ARG A 104 13.67 -6.79 -17.48
N LEU A 105 13.91 -7.39 -16.33
CA LEU A 105 14.43 -8.75 -16.17
C LEU A 105 13.30 -9.76 -15.96
N TYR A 106 12.35 -9.43 -15.09
CA TYR A 106 11.23 -10.31 -14.75
C TYR A 106 10.07 -9.51 -14.15
N GLY A 107 8.92 -10.13 -13.96
CA GLY A 107 7.86 -9.51 -13.16
C GLY A 107 6.85 -10.49 -12.59
N PHE A 108 6.29 -10.09 -11.47
CA PHE A 108 5.33 -10.81 -10.66
C PHE A 108 3.98 -10.09 -10.69
N CYS A 109 2.95 -10.83 -11.05
CA CYS A 109 1.57 -10.33 -11.11
C CYS A 109 0.60 -11.19 -10.29
N ALA A 110 1.14 -12.11 -9.49
CA ALA A 110 0.38 -13.08 -8.68
C ALA A 110 0.95 -13.17 -7.25
N LEU A 111 1.49 -12.07 -6.72
CA LEU A 111 1.76 -11.95 -5.29
C LEU A 111 0.42 -11.70 -4.57
N GLU A 112 0.17 -12.40 -3.48
CA GLU A 112 -1.14 -12.40 -2.80
C GLU A 112 -1.17 -11.51 -1.56
N LYS A 113 0.00 -11.25 -0.97
CA LYS A 113 0.16 -10.50 0.28
C LYS A 113 1.54 -9.87 0.37
N SER A 114 1.69 -8.89 1.26
CA SER A 114 2.94 -8.16 1.50
C SER A 114 4.14 -9.09 1.78
N LYS A 115 3.93 -10.16 2.55
CA LYS A 115 4.95 -11.17 2.87
C LYS A 115 5.53 -11.86 1.63
N ASP A 116 4.80 -11.88 0.51
CA ASP A 116 5.29 -12.48 -0.74
C ASP A 116 6.40 -11.65 -1.41
N LEU A 117 6.64 -10.41 -0.95
CA LEU A 117 7.80 -9.63 -1.36
C LEU A 117 9.13 -10.22 -0.86
N SER A 118 9.12 -11.22 0.02
CA SER A 118 10.34 -11.93 0.45
C SER A 118 10.73 -13.11 -0.45
N LYS A 119 10.00 -13.35 -1.55
CA LYS A 119 10.19 -14.51 -2.44
C LYS A 119 10.21 -14.11 -3.92
N ILE A 120 10.73 -12.91 -4.22
CA ILE A 120 10.85 -12.39 -5.59
C ILE A 120 12.24 -12.73 -6.15
N TRP A 121 12.33 -12.86 -7.48
CA TRP A 121 13.53 -13.37 -8.14
C TRP A 121 13.52 -13.08 -9.64
N PHE A 122 14.69 -13.22 -10.28
CA PHE A 122 14.82 -13.39 -11.72
C PHE A 122 15.78 -14.55 -12.02
N THR A 123 15.80 -15.02 -13.26
CA THR A 123 16.66 -16.15 -13.69
C THR A 123 17.46 -15.80 -14.92
N LEU A 124 18.68 -16.33 -14.98
CA LEU A 124 19.53 -16.31 -16.16
C LEU A 124 19.93 -17.73 -16.53
N GLU A 125 20.17 -18.00 -17.81
CA GLU A 125 20.83 -19.25 -18.23
C GLU A 125 22.23 -19.30 -17.62
N GLN A 126 22.69 -20.50 -17.24
CA GLN A 126 24.02 -20.66 -16.64
C GLN A 126 25.12 -20.13 -17.58
N GLY A 127 26.07 -19.37 -17.03
CA GLY A 127 27.17 -18.74 -17.78
C GLY A 127 26.87 -17.33 -18.28
N VAL A 128 25.63 -16.85 -18.19
CA VAL A 128 25.30 -15.44 -18.42
C VAL A 128 25.75 -14.60 -17.22
N ILE A 129 26.47 -13.52 -17.49
CA ILE A 129 26.93 -12.57 -16.46
C ILE A 129 25.72 -11.79 -15.94
N PRO A 130 25.45 -11.81 -14.62
CA PRO A 130 24.35 -11.03 -14.04
C PRO A 130 24.64 -9.52 -14.05
N PRO A 131 23.60 -8.67 -14.05
CA PRO A 131 23.79 -7.24 -13.81
C PRO A 131 24.36 -7.01 -12.41
N SER A 132 25.22 -6.00 -12.23
CA SER A 132 25.79 -5.68 -10.92
C SER A 132 24.72 -5.26 -9.92
N PHE A 133 23.72 -4.51 -10.38
CA PHE A 133 22.62 -4.04 -9.56
C PHE A 133 21.26 -4.24 -10.24
N VAL A 134 20.24 -4.43 -9.40
CA VAL A 134 18.84 -4.48 -9.80
C VAL A 134 17.99 -3.58 -8.91
N TYR A 135 16.81 -3.22 -9.38
CA TYR A 135 15.76 -2.57 -8.58
C TYR A 135 14.39 -3.15 -8.92
N ILE A 136 13.41 -2.89 -8.06
CA ILE A 136 12.00 -3.17 -8.35
C ILE A 136 11.18 -1.90 -8.55
N GLU A 137 10.15 -2.01 -9.38
CA GLU A 137 9.01 -1.10 -9.35
C GLU A 137 7.75 -1.88 -8.95
N MET A 138 7.12 -1.45 -7.87
CA MET A 138 5.77 -1.87 -7.50
C MET A 138 4.77 -0.90 -8.12
N ASN A 139 3.86 -1.40 -8.94
CA ASN A 139 2.82 -0.60 -9.58
C ASN A 139 1.43 -0.99 -9.04
N ASP A 140 0.85 -0.16 -8.18
CA ASP A 140 -0.56 -0.26 -7.81
C ASP A 140 -1.41 0.17 -9.00
N ARG A 141 -1.88 -0.82 -9.77
CA ARG A 141 -2.65 -0.60 -11.00
C ARG A 141 -4.01 0.07 -10.76
N LYS A 142 -4.55 0.03 -9.54
CA LYS A 142 -5.84 0.64 -9.22
C LYS A 142 -5.73 2.15 -9.05
N THR A 143 -4.64 2.61 -8.44
CA THR A 143 -4.40 4.05 -8.18
C THR A 143 -3.36 4.66 -9.12
N ASN A 144 -2.71 3.84 -9.94
CA ASN A 144 -1.55 4.20 -10.78
C ASN A 144 -0.37 4.76 -9.96
N THR A 145 -0.24 4.32 -8.69
CA THR A 145 0.86 4.71 -7.81
C THR A 145 2.03 3.76 -8.00
N LYS A 146 3.23 4.32 -8.16
CA LYS A 146 4.47 3.56 -8.31
C LYS A 146 5.39 3.75 -7.12
N TYR A 147 6.02 2.66 -6.68
CA TYR A 147 7.06 2.67 -5.66
C TYR A 147 8.31 2.03 -6.24
N LYS A 148 9.44 2.74 -6.19
CA LYS A 148 10.72 2.29 -6.73
C LYS A 148 11.71 2.05 -5.61
N SER A 149 12.38 0.90 -5.64
CA SER A 149 13.35 0.56 -4.60
C SER A 149 14.69 1.28 -4.77
N ASN A 150 15.57 1.13 -3.77
CA ASN A 150 17.01 1.28 -3.97
C ASN A 150 17.54 0.31 -5.04
N LEU A 151 18.77 0.56 -5.50
CA LEU A 151 19.57 -0.44 -6.19
C LEU A 151 20.07 -1.45 -5.15
N ALA A 152 19.91 -2.74 -5.45
CA ALA A 152 20.43 -3.85 -4.69
C ALA A 152 21.49 -4.57 -5.52
N GLU A 153 22.61 -4.95 -4.90
CA GLU A 153 23.62 -5.79 -5.54
C GLU A 153 23.05 -7.16 -5.90
N THR A 154 23.53 -7.77 -6.98
CA THR A 154 23.16 -9.13 -7.39
C THR A 154 24.12 -10.19 -6.83
N THR A 155 25.07 -9.76 -6.00
CA THR A 155 26.10 -10.58 -5.36
C THR A 155 26.23 -10.19 -3.89
N LEU A 156 26.73 -11.11 -3.07
CA LEU A 156 27.17 -10.83 -1.69
C LEU A 156 28.66 -10.51 -1.66
#